data_AF-A0A7J8SUR1-F1
#
_entry.id   AF-A0A7J8SUR1-F1
#
_cell.length_a   1.000
_cell.length_b   1.000
_cell.length_c   1.000
_cell.angle_alpha   90.00
_cell.angle_beta   90.00
_cell.angle_gamma   90.00
#
_symmetry.space_group_name_H-M   'P 1'
#
loop_
_entity.id
_entity.type
_entity.pdbx_description
1 polymer ?
#
loop_
_entity_poly.entity_id
_entity_poly.type
_entity_poly.pdbx_seq_one_letter_code
_entity_poly.pdbx_strand_id
1 'polypeptide(L)'
;MFDVLYLPEIQGRRCCGSPFSWLVTYALDFEKLFNPFSRTRIPLPSLSTIAEEEDCSPGELFEYSLRKLILCTSPEESDCIVLANTSDGWFFAKPSDEAWTLIGLSDHNDLDDAIYFKGNFYGRLHTGEIVLCEATHPKVVEFAPPPPDFWICDFQTRQGQEELGEDLFIR
;
A
#
# COMPACT_ATOMS: atom_id res chain seq x y z
N MET A 1 4.31 13.74 30.24
CA MET A 1 5.35 14.49 29.49
C MET A 1 5.73 13.60 28.33
N PHE A 2 5.52 14.05 27.10
CA PHE A 2 5.95 13.32 25.91
C PHE A 2 7.25 13.96 25.45
N ASP A 3 8.34 13.19 25.41
CA ASP A 3 9.58 13.66 24.80
C ASP A 3 9.39 13.68 23.29
N VAL A 4 9.42 14.88 22.70
CA VAL A 4 9.29 15.07 21.25
C VAL A 4 10.62 14.75 20.59
N LEU A 5 10.65 13.72 19.74
CA LEU A 5 11.84 13.36 18.98
C LEU A 5 12.02 14.35 17.81
N TYR A 6 13.13 15.11 17.81
CA TYR A 6 13.47 16.04 16.73
C TYR A 6 14.10 15.31 15.54
N LEU A 7 13.41 15.34 14.39
CA LEU A 7 13.79 14.67 13.14
C LEU A 7 13.83 15.67 11.96
N PRO A 8 14.81 16.60 11.91
CA PRO A 8 14.91 17.60 10.85
C PRO A 8 15.08 17.00 9.44
N GLU A 9 15.61 15.78 9.34
CA GLU A 9 15.95 15.11 8.08
C GLU A 9 14.71 14.64 7.28
N ILE A 10 13.56 14.60 7.95
CA ILE A 10 12.27 14.19 7.37
C ILE A 10 11.22 15.30 7.53
N GLN A 11 11.64 16.51 7.91
CA GLN A 11 10.76 17.66 8.02
C GLN A 11 10.16 18.00 6.66
N GLY A 12 8.84 18.21 6.62
CA GLY A 12 8.11 18.47 5.38
C GLY A 12 7.90 17.22 4.50
N ARG A 13 8.26 16.03 4.98
CA ARG A 13 8.01 14.75 4.28
C ARG A 13 6.82 14.03 4.88
N ARG A 14 6.05 13.32 4.05
CA ARG A 14 5.02 12.40 4.55
C ARG A 14 5.71 11.18 5.14
N CYS A 15 5.25 10.79 6.32
CA CYS A 15 5.82 9.68 7.07
C CYS A 15 4.72 8.65 7.34
N CYS A 16 4.96 7.40 6.94
CA CYS A 16 4.11 6.26 7.29
C CYS A 16 4.90 5.34 8.23
N GLY A 17 4.29 4.97 9.35
CA GLY A 17 4.86 3.97 10.24
C GLY A 17 4.90 2.61 9.54
N SER A 18 5.99 1.87 9.74
CA SER A 18 6.17 0.53 9.18
C SER A 18 6.66 -0.43 10.26
N PRO A 19 6.54 -1.76 10.07
CA PRO A 19 7.14 -2.75 10.96
C PRO A 19 8.63 -2.49 11.23
N PHE A 20 9.18 -3.16 12.24
CA PHE A 20 10.61 -3.10 12.60
C PHE A 20 11.13 -1.73 13.06
N SER A 21 10.25 -0.83 13.49
CA SER A 21 10.60 0.52 13.98
C SER A 21 11.22 1.43 12.90
N TRP A 22 10.92 1.17 11.63
CA TRP A 22 11.30 2.02 10.51
C TRP A 22 10.15 2.94 10.10
N LEU A 23 10.50 4.18 9.75
CA LEU A 23 9.61 5.12 9.10
C LEU A 23 9.83 5.03 7.60
N VAL A 24 8.74 5.04 6.86
CA VAL A 24 8.77 5.23 5.41
C VAL A 24 8.58 6.70 5.18
N THR A 25 9.51 7.32 4.46
CA THR A 25 9.42 8.75 4.14
C THR A 25 9.49 8.95 2.65
N TYR A 26 8.60 9.80 2.13
CA TYR A 26 8.55 10.12 0.71
C TYR A 26 8.26 11.62 0.52
N ALA A 27 8.84 12.15 -0.54
CA ALA A 27 8.80 13.55 -0.95
C ALA A 27 9.05 13.62 -2.47
N LEU A 28 9.11 14.84 -3.03
CA LEU A 28 9.32 15.08 -4.47
C LEU A 28 10.58 14.40 -5.04
N ASP A 29 11.47 14.04 -4.13
CA ASP A 29 12.85 13.66 -4.30
C ASP A 29 13.11 12.36 -3.53
N PHE A 30 12.49 11.26 -3.96
CA PHE A 30 12.81 9.87 -3.57
C PHE A 30 12.18 9.35 -2.26
N GLU A 31 11.69 8.12 -2.36
CA GLU A 31 11.24 7.26 -1.26
C GLU A 31 12.42 6.64 -0.52
N LYS A 32 12.34 6.61 0.81
CA LYS A 32 13.38 5.99 1.64
C LYS A 32 12.81 5.41 2.92
N LEU A 33 13.39 4.30 3.36
CA LEU A 33 13.25 3.81 4.73
C LEU A 33 14.20 4.60 5.63
N PHE A 34 13.69 5.08 6.76
CA PHE A 34 14.40 5.89 7.73
C PHE A 34 14.22 5.32 9.13
N ASN A 35 15.32 5.00 9.81
CA ASN A 35 15.29 4.64 11.21
C ASN A 35 15.44 5.92 12.06
N PRO A 36 14.44 6.31 12.87
CA PRO A 36 14.48 7.55 13.63
C PRO A 36 15.52 7.56 14.78
N PHE A 37 16.00 6.40 15.20
CA PHE A 37 16.96 6.25 16.29
C PHE A 37 18.40 6.20 15.78
N SER A 38 18.69 5.36 14.79
CA SER A 38 20.03 5.26 14.20
C SER A 38 20.31 6.29 13.12
N ARG A 39 19.27 6.98 12.61
CA ARG A 39 19.32 7.89 11.46
C ARG A 39 19.73 7.22 10.15
N THR A 40 19.77 5.89 10.13
CA THR A 40 20.05 5.10 8.93
C THR A 40 18.99 5.36 7.86
N ARG A 41 19.45 5.45 6.61
CA ARG A 41 18.62 5.68 5.43
C ARG A 41 18.89 4.57 4.43
N ILE A 42 17.83 3.98 3.91
CA ILE A 42 17.90 2.97 2.87
C ILE A 42 17.05 3.48 1.70
N PRO A 43 17.63 3.70 0.52
CA PRO A 43 16.87 4.13 -0.66
C PRO A 43 15.92 3.02 -1.11
N LEU A 44 14.79 3.42 -1.70
CA LEU A 44 13.90 2.53 -2.43
C LEU A 44 13.95 2.87 -3.93
N PRO A 45 13.52 1.97 -4.82
CA PRO A 45 13.35 2.33 -6.22
C PRO A 45 12.36 3.48 -6.34
N SER A 46 12.56 4.34 -7.34
CA SER A 46 11.67 5.49 -7.54
C SER A 46 10.28 5.02 -7.95
N LEU A 47 9.22 5.60 -7.36
CA LEU A 47 7.84 5.33 -7.79
C LEU A 47 7.58 5.76 -9.25
N SER A 48 8.41 6.62 -9.85
CA SER A 48 8.31 6.93 -11.28
C SER A 48 8.54 5.72 -12.19
N THR A 49 9.11 4.63 -11.67
CA THR A 49 9.27 3.37 -12.42
C THR A 49 7.96 2.59 -12.54
N ILE A 50 6.92 2.97 -11.79
CA ILE A 50 5.58 2.36 -11.85
C ILE A 50 4.73 2.97 -12.97
N ALA A 51 4.85 4.28 -13.19
CA ALA A 51 4.14 4.95 -14.26
C ALA A 51 4.81 4.64 -15.60
N GLU A 52 4.19 3.76 -16.39
CA GLU A 52 4.51 3.67 -17.82
C GLU A 52 4.28 5.05 -18.48
N GLU A 53 5.15 5.39 -19.43
CA GLU A 53 5.29 6.62 -20.23
C GLU A 53 4.01 7.43 -20.57
N GLU A 54 3.26 7.92 -19.60
CA GLU A 54 2.25 8.96 -19.80
C GLU A 54 2.83 10.32 -19.43
N ASP A 55 2.57 11.29 -20.31
CA ASP A 55 3.05 12.67 -20.41
C ASP A 55 2.60 13.56 -19.23
N CYS A 56 2.56 13.01 -18.02
CA CYS A 56 2.13 13.70 -16.82
C CYS A 56 3.27 14.54 -16.26
N SER A 57 2.97 15.79 -15.91
CA SER A 57 3.97 16.67 -15.31
C SER A 57 4.44 16.10 -13.97
N PRO A 58 5.74 16.23 -13.59
CA PRO A 58 6.25 15.69 -12.33
C PRO A 58 5.42 16.07 -11.12
N GLY A 59 4.83 17.28 -11.10
CA GLY A 59 3.97 17.77 -10.01
C GLY A 59 2.58 17.15 -9.92
N GLU A 60 2.03 16.64 -11.03
CA GLU A 60 0.74 15.93 -11.08
C GLU A 60 0.93 14.41 -10.90
N LEU A 61 2.11 13.90 -11.26
CA LEU A 61 2.55 12.54 -10.92
C LEU A 61 2.68 12.32 -9.39
N PHE A 62 2.87 13.38 -8.61
CA PHE A 62 3.04 13.28 -7.15
C PHE A 62 1.80 12.87 -6.37
N GLU A 63 0.64 12.94 -7.02
CA GLU A 63 -0.63 12.44 -6.52
C GLU A 63 -1.01 11.08 -7.12
N TYR A 64 -0.04 10.33 -7.65
CA TYR A 64 -0.13 8.86 -7.70
C TYR A 64 -0.06 8.31 -6.28
N SER A 65 -1.13 8.55 -5.52
CA SER A 65 -1.90 7.61 -4.72
C SER A 65 -1.14 6.51 -3.98
N LEU A 66 0.10 6.73 -3.49
CA LEU A 66 0.72 5.82 -2.53
C LEU A 66 -0.15 5.81 -1.28
N ARG A 67 -1.02 4.81 -1.20
CA ARG A 67 -2.01 4.62 -0.14
C ARG A 67 -1.36 3.98 1.07
N LYS A 68 -0.50 3.00 0.82
CA LYS A 68 0.13 2.18 1.86
C LYS A 68 1.50 1.71 1.39
N LEU A 69 2.44 1.64 2.32
CA LEU A 69 3.74 1.01 2.10
C LEU A 69 4.05 0.15 3.32
N ILE A 70 4.41 -1.12 3.08
CA ILE A 70 4.52 -2.15 4.11
C ILE A 70 5.89 -2.79 4.01
N LEU A 71 6.62 -2.78 5.12
CA LEU A 71 7.88 -3.47 5.25
C LEU A 71 7.62 -4.92 5.68
N CYS A 72 7.97 -5.86 4.81
CA CYS A 72 7.64 -7.27 4.97
C CYS A 72 8.70 -8.04 5.78
N THR A 73 9.95 -7.67 5.59
CA THR A 73 11.13 -8.23 6.27
C THR A 73 11.97 -7.08 6.82
N SER A 74 12.83 -7.35 7.81
CA SER A 74 13.66 -6.29 8.38
C SER A 74 14.59 -5.69 7.31
N PRO A 75 14.83 -4.37 7.28
CA PRO A 75 15.79 -3.76 6.35
C PRO A 75 17.23 -4.14 6.64
N GLU A 76 17.47 -4.72 7.82
CA GLU A 76 18.77 -5.24 8.25
C GLU A 76 19.02 -6.67 7.73
N GLU A 77 17.99 -7.34 7.20
CA GLU A 77 18.12 -8.61 6.49
C GLU A 77 18.54 -8.34 5.03
N SER A 78 19.32 -9.26 4.44
CA SER A 78 19.85 -9.10 3.07
C SER A 78 18.77 -9.09 1.98
N ASP A 79 17.55 -9.52 2.31
CA ASP A 79 16.40 -9.60 1.40
C ASP A 79 15.21 -8.81 1.97
N CYS A 80 15.45 -7.55 2.33
CA CYS A 80 14.39 -6.61 2.68
C CYS A 80 13.37 -6.51 1.54
N ILE A 81 12.11 -6.86 1.81
CA ILE A 81 11.00 -6.76 0.86
C ILE A 81 10.06 -5.67 1.31
N VAL A 82 9.69 -4.82 0.36
CA VAL A 82 8.77 -3.71 0.56
C VAL A 82 7.59 -3.87 -0.38
N LEU A 83 6.39 -3.74 0.16
CA LEU A 83 5.13 -3.69 -0.58
C LEU A 83 4.64 -2.25 -0.68
N ALA A 84 4.16 -1.85 -1.84
CA ALA A 84 3.51 -0.56 -2.09
C ALA A 84 2.12 -0.78 -2.66
N ASN A 85 1.15 -0.01 -2.17
CA ASN A 85 -0.20 0.10 -2.74
C ASN A 85 -0.33 1.51 -3.33
N THR A 86 -0.51 1.58 -4.64
CA THR A 86 -0.71 2.81 -5.42
C THR A 86 -2.12 2.87 -6.01
N SER A 87 -2.44 3.92 -6.77
CA SER A 87 -3.65 3.94 -7.61
C SER A 87 -3.69 2.78 -8.60
N ASP A 88 -2.51 2.40 -9.09
CA ASP A 88 -2.34 1.50 -10.24
C ASP A 88 -2.22 0.03 -9.81
N GLY A 89 -2.15 -0.21 -8.50
CA GLY A 89 -2.21 -1.54 -7.92
C GLY A 89 -1.20 -1.77 -6.81
N TRP A 90 -0.83 -3.04 -6.66
CA TRP A 90 0.11 -3.49 -5.63
C TRP A 90 1.43 -3.87 -6.26
N PHE A 91 2.51 -3.37 -5.67
CA PHE A 91 3.87 -3.54 -6.16
C PHE A 91 4.77 -4.04 -5.04
N PHE A 92 5.85 -4.72 -5.40
CA PHE A 92 6.92 -5.03 -4.45
C PHE A 92 8.29 -4.67 -5.02
N ALA A 93 9.23 -4.41 -4.12
CA ALA A 93 10.63 -4.22 -4.45
C ALA A 93 11.54 -4.55 -3.25
N LYS A 94 12.80 -4.81 -3.56
CA LYS A 94 13.90 -4.72 -2.61
C LYS A 94 14.55 -3.33 -2.71
N PRO A 95 15.17 -2.82 -1.64
CA PRO A 95 15.97 -1.60 -1.70
C PRO A 95 17.07 -1.58 -2.77
N SER A 96 17.57 -2.76 -3.14
CA SER A 96 18.60 -2.94 -4.17
C SER A 96 18.05 -2.98 -5.59
N ASP A 97 16.74 -3.07 -5.77
CA ASP A 97 16.13 -3.19 -7.10
C ASP A 97 16.14 -1.84 -7.81
N GLU A 98 16.17 -1.87 -9.14
CA GLU A 98 16.14 -0.65 -9.96
C GLU A 98 14.71 -0.13 -10.16
N ALA A 99 13.71 -1.01 -10.10
CA ALA A 99 12.31 -0.71 -10.36
C ALA A 99 11.36 -1.54 -9.48
N TRP A 100 10.14 -1.04 -9.32
CA TRP A 100 9.06 -1.77 -8.67
C TRP A 100 8.49 -2.86 -9.57
N THR A 101 8.13 -4.01 -8.99
CA THR A 101 7.51 -5.13 -9.71
C THR A 101 6.04 -5.24 -9.36
N LEU A 102 5.17 -5.28 -10.37
CA LEU A 102 3.72 -5.45 -10.19
C LEU A 102 3.39 -6.84 -9.61
N ILE A 103 2.48 -6.87 -8.63
CA ILE A 103 1.90 -8.11 -8.10
C ILE A 103 0.70 -8.45 -8.97
N GLY A 104 0.82 -9.54 -9.75
CA GLY A 104 -0.07 -9.86 -10.86
C GLY A 104 -1.55 -10.07 -10.50
N LEU A 105 -2.33 -8.99 -10.51
CA LEU A 105 -3.78 -9.00 -10.50
C LEU A 105 -4.30 -8.22 -11.71
N SER A 106 -5.21 -8.84 -12.45
CA SER A 106 -5.85 -8.28 -13.63
C SER A 106 -7.05 -7.40 -13.27
N ASP A 107 -7.23 -6.33 -14.07
CA ASP A 107 -8.37 -5.44 -14.35
C ASP A 107 -9.13 -4.77 -13.20
N HIS A 108 -9.14 -5.33 -12.00
CA HIS A 108 -9.87 -4.77 -10.86
C HIS A 108 -8.96 -4.80 -9.62
N ASN A 109 -8.59 -3.61 -9.16
CA ASN A 109 -7.78 -3.35 -7.97
C ASN A 109 -8.57 -3.71 -6.68
N ASP A 110 -9.03 -4.96 -6.59
CA ASP A 110 -9.98 -5.44 -5.59
C ASP A 110 -9.29 -5.80 -4.27
N LEU A 111 -7.97 -5.60 -4.16
CA LEU A 111 -7.22 -5.82 -2.94
C LEU A 111 -7.36 -4.64 -1.98
N ASP A 112 -7.99 -4.90 -0.85
CA ASP A 112 -8.03 -3.97 0.27
C ASP A 112 -6.73 -4.02 1.10
N ASP A 113 -6.08 -5.18 1.19
CA ASP A 113 -4.80 -5.33 1.89
C ASP A 113 -3.94 -6.47 1.32
N ALA A 114 -2.65 -6.47 1.62
CA ALA A 114 -1.73 -7.55 1.30
C ALA A 114 -0.65 -7.73 2.37
N ILE A 115 -0.22 -8.98 2.54
CA ILE A 115 0.89 -9.37 3.42
C ILE A 115 1.89 -10.25 2.67
N TYR A 116 3.11 -10.30 3.18
CA TYR A 116 4.13 -11.23 2.73
C TYR A 116 4.42 -12.25 3.83
N PHE A 117 4.44 -13.54 3.47
CA PHE A 117 4.78 -14.60 4.40
C PHE A 117 5.45 -15.78 3.68
N LYS A 118 6.65 -16.14 4.15
CA LYS A 118 7.41 -17.30 3.66
C LYS A 118 7.53 -17.37 2.12
N GLY A 119 7.97 -16.29 1.50
CA GLY A 119 8.19 -16.25 0.04
C GLY A 119 6.96 -15.91 -0.79
N ASN A 120 5.79 -15.77 -0.18
CA ASN A 120 4.53 -15.62 -0.89
C ASN A 120 3.80 -14.34 -0.48
N PHE A 121 3.10 -13.74 -1.42
CA PHE A 121 2.19 -12.62 -1.17
C PHE A 121 0.77 -13.14 -1.01
N TYR A 122 0.09 -12.70 0.04
CA TYR A 122 -1.30 -13.03 0.30
C TYR A 122 -2.09 -11.74 0.30
N GLY A 123 -3.04 -11.65 -0.61
CA GLY A 123 -3.93 -10.51 -0.76
C GLY A 123 -5.29 -10.78 -0.13
N ARG A 124 -5.94 -9.76 0.40
CA ARG A 124 -7.33 -9.79 0.84
C ARG A 124 -8.20 -9.00 -0.14
N LEU A 125 -9.13 -9.68 -0.78
CA LEU A 125 -10.10 -9.07 -1.69
C LEU A 125 -11.17 -8.31 -0.91
N HIS A 126 -11.81 -7.33 -1.55
CA HIS A 126 -12.93 -6.58 -0.98
C HIS A 126 -14.08 -7.49 -0.55
N THR A 127 -14.32 -8.55 -1.32
CA THR A 127 -15.29 -9.62 -1.06
C THR A 127 -14.96 -10.49 0.17
N GLY A 128 -13.75 -10.36 0.73
CA GLY A 128 -13.34 -10.99 1.98
C GLY A 128 -12.48 -12.24 1.83
N GLU A 129 -12.33 -12.79 0.62
CA GLU A 129 -11.43 -13.91 0.33
C GLU A 129 -9.96 -13.52 0.49
N ILE A 130 -9.15 -14.51 0.89
CA ILE A 130 -7.71 -14.42 0.85
C ILE A 130 -7.21 -15.16 -0.40
N VAL A 131 -6.36 -14.51 -1.17
CA VAL A 131 -5.78 -15.05 -2.40
C VAL A 131 -4.26 -15.10 -2.32
N LEU A 132 -3.66 -16.12 -2.94
CA LEU A 132 -2.23 -16.18 -3.20
C LEU A 132 -1.89 -15.36 -4.45
N CYS A 133 -0.95 -14.43 -4.34
CA CYS A 133 -0.48 -13.61 -5.44
C CYS A 133 0.91 -14.06 -5.89
N GLU A 134 1.02 -14.55 -7.12
CA GLU A 134 2.30 -14.94 -7.73
C GLU A 134 2.97 -13.71 -8.38
N ALA A 135 4.26 -13.51 -8.09
CA ALA A 135 5.01 -12.33 -8.51
C ALA A 135 5.42 -12.30 -9.99
N THR A 136 5.31 -13.43 -10.72
CA THR A 136 5.83 -13.52 -12.10
C THR A 136 4.85 -14.07 -13.13
N HIS A 137 3.79 -14.80 -12.72
CA HIS A 137 2.74 -15.30 -13.61
C HIS A 137 1.45 -15.44 -12.78
N PRO A 138 0.31 -14.83 -13.17
CA PRO A 138 -0.85 -14.77 -12.28
C PRO A 138 -1.57 -16.13 -12.23
N LYS A 139 -1.45 -16.82 -11.10
CA LYS A 139 -2.44 -17.82 -10.68
C LYS A 139 -3.05 -17.40 -9.35
N VAL A 140 -4.23 -16.78 -9.42
CA VAL A 140 -5.05 -16.53 -8.24
C VAL A 140 -5.57 -17.88 -7.75
N VAL A 141 -5.15 -18.26 -6.55
CA VAL A 141 -5.67 -19.46 -5.86
C VAL A 141 -6.39 -18.98 -4.62
N GLU A 142 -7.68 -19.34 -4.50
CA GLU A 142 -8.44 -19.16 -3.27
C GLU A 142 -7.71 -19.89 -2.13
N PHE A 143 -7.29 -19.13 -1.12
CA PHE A 143 -6.61 -19.68 0.05
C PHE A 143 -7.60 -19.94 1.19
N ALA A 144 -8.53 -19.00 1.42
CA ALA A 144 -9.57 -19.12 2.44
C ALA A 144 -10.83 -18.32 2.10
N PRO A 145 -12.03 -18.84 2.38
CA PRO A 145 -13.30 -18.13 2.19
C PRO A 145 -13.55 -17.11 3.31
N PRO A 146 -14.42 -16.11 3.10
CA PRO A 146 -14.82 -15.15 4.14
C PRO A 146 -15.61 -15.84 5.27
N PRO A 147 -15.66 -15.24 6.48
CA PRO A 147 -16.52 -15.71 7.57
C PRO A 147 -18.02 -15.73 7.17
N PRO A 148 -18.83 -16.65 7.72
CA PRO A 148 -20.26 -16.79 7.34
C PRO A 148 -21.11 -15.52 7.47
N ASP A 149 -20.76 -14.60 8.37
CA ASP A 149 -21.53 -13.39 8.69
C ASP A 149 -20.90 -12.10 8.13
N PHE A 150 -19.87 -12.21 7.27
CA PHE A 150 -19.11 -11.05 6.77
C PHE A 150 -20.00 -9.98 6.10
N TRP A 151 -21.07 -10.42 5.44
CA TRP A 151 -21.99 -9.56 4.71
C TRP A 151 -22.94 -8.73 5.59
N ILE A 152 -23.12 -9.06 6.88
CA ILE A 152 -24.16 -8.43 7.72
C ILE A 152 -23.81 -6.97 8.08
N CYS A 153 -22.54 -6.62 8.17
CA CYS A 153 -22.10 -5.26 8.54
C CYS A 153 -22.16 -4.26 7.37
N ASP A 154 -21.89 -4.69 6.14
CA ASP A 154 -21.86 -3.77 4.98
C ASP A 154 -23.26 -3.37 4.50
N PHE A 155 -24.29 -4.21 4.71
CA PHE A 155 -25.67 -3.86 4.37
C PHE A 155 -26.26 -2.78 5.29
N GLN A 156 -25.90 -2.75 6.58
CA GLN A 156 -26.39 -1.72 7.51
C GLN A 156 -25.81 -0.34 7.21
N THR A 157 -24.61 -0.28 6.64
CA THR A 157 -23.97 0.98 6.26
C THR A 157 -24.56 1.57 4.97
N ARG A 158 -25.07 0.72 4.06
CA ARG A 158 -25.77 1.16 2.83
C ARG A 158 -27.21 1.59 3.08
N GLN A 159 -27.94 0.93 3.98
CA GLN A 159 -29.32 1.35 4.33
C GLN A 159 -29.38 2.70 5.04
N GLY A 160 -28.30 3.16 5.68
CA GLY A 160 -28.25 4.49 6.31
C GLY A 160 -28.09 5.68 5.34
N GLN A 161 -27.83 5.44 4.05
CA GLN A 161 -27.67 6.52 3.04
C GLN A 161 -28.84 6.65 2.06
N GLU A 162 -29.78 5.71 2.03
CA GLU A 162 -30.97 5.80 1.15
C GLU A 162 -32.19 6.51 1.77
N GLU A 163 -32.20 6.80 3.08
CA GLU A 163 -33.37 7.44 3.75
C GLU A 163 -33.41 8.99 3.72
N LEU A 164 -32.53 9.67 3.00
CA LEU A 164 -32.54 11.15 2.90
C LEU A 164 -32.89 11.69 1.49
N GLY A 165 -33.39 10.85 0.59
CA GLY A 165 -33.59 11.19 -0.82
C GLY A 165 -35.04 11.35 -1.32
N GLU A 166 -36.07 11.04 -0.52
CA GLU A 166 -37.45 11.04 -1.00
C GLU A 166 -38.44 11.68 -0.02
N ASP A 167 -38.31 12.99 0.26
CA ASP A 167 -39.39 13.73 0.93
C ASP A 167 -39.46 15.22 0.59
N LEU A 168 -39.08 15.60 -0.63
CA LEU A 168 -39.09 17.01 -1.05
C LEU A 168 -39.64 17.27 -2.46
N PHE A 169 -40.74 16.61 -2.83
CA PHE A 169 -41.65 17.12 -3.86
C PHE A 169 -43.07 16.63 -3.59
N ILE A 170 -43.88 17.43 -2.89
CA ILE A 170 -45.31 17.72 -3.13
C ILE A 170 -45.67 18.89 -2.20
N ARG A 171 -45.79 20.10 -2.77
CA ARG A 171 -46.82 21.10 -2.48
C ARG A 171 -46.73 22.25 -3.48
#